data_AF-A0A934IP90-F1
#
_entry.id   AF-A0A934IP90-F1
#
_cell.length_a   1.000
_cell.length_b   1.000
_cell.length_c   1.000
_cell.angle_alpha   90.00
_cell.angle_beta   90.00
_cell.angle_gamma   90.00
#
_symmetry.space_group_name_H-M   'P 1'
#
loop_
_entity.id
_entity.type
_entity.pdbx_description
1 polymer ?
#
loop_
_entity_poly.entity_id
_entity_poly.type
_entity_poly.pdbx_seq_one_letter_code
_entity_poly.pdbx_strand_id
1 'polypeptide(L)'
;MSALRQPLFIVVSAIAIIAIAAAVAFAIKGSRSAADLTAQLEEAMGTRATLQSEYDALAAARGELEEVEAAVAEGEARLAEVRDAVDAGEASTAEADAEVARLTDTAATLKDEITTLEARLADGREAEAAAATRIEEVRATLAELETNRENLSTAVADLDERDSALTARLAEAEEALAGRQVEVEDVRTKLEAIRGEVEKLTATRAALSDEVDTLNAENATLAEAMSQSQDELTAARAEVEAAETQQSALEEEIATLTSQRDARADEVAALETRNAELEAKVGALQETRTSLDTAVSALEERNSSLSATIAKIEDSKETLISSIEALRDQLTSGTEALAPLLAERDAAETVPATDAEPASPTADASESLPPLLAGVYANDSVEATFGEDDLFSLKIADGPEVAGSFSFDGTLLRLSGVEGEGAAAFPITCRGTLTDETLSLMAYKGSCMALAGMELKRR
;
A
#
# COMPACT_ATOMS: atom_id res chain seq x y z
N MET A 1 270.84 -61.48 -84.13
CA MET A 1 271.73 -60.94 -85.18
C MET A 1 270.90 -59.94 -85.97
N SER A 2 271.32 -58.77 -86.44
CA SER A 2 272.55 -57.97 -86.44
C SER A 2 272.25 -56.86 -87.47
N ALA A 3 272.82 -55.66 -87.50
CA ALA A 3 273.58 -54.83 -86.56
C ALA A 3 273.72 -53.44 -87.25
N LEU A 4 274.55 -52.52 -86.72
CA LEU A 4 275.02 -51.29 -87.39
C LEU A 4 273.95 -50.19 -87.68
N ARG A 5 274.27 -48.89 -87.87
CA ARG A 5 275.36 -48.01 -87.36
C ARG A 5 275.06 -46.54 -87.72
N GLN A 6 275.26 -45.61 -86.78
CA GLN A 6 275.63 -44.19 -87.05
C GLN A 6 274.68 -43.42 -88.02
N PRO A 7 275.18 -42.45 -88.81
CA PRO A 7 275.54 -41.06 -88.46
C PRO A 7 274.41 -40.05 -88.81
N LEU A 8 274.30 -38.81 -88.30
CA LEU A 8 275.26 -37.75 -87.93
C LEU A 8 275.79 -36.91 -89.11
N PHE A 9 274.99 -35.95 -89.60
CA PHE A 9 275.34 -34.52 -89.76
C PHE A 9 274.07 -33.67 -90.05
N ILE A 10 274.09 -32.36 -89.72
CA ILE A 10 272.99 -31.38 -89.95
C ILE A 10 271.64 -31.80 -89.29
N VAL A 11 271.34 -31.60 -88.00
CA VAL A 11 271.61 -30.48 -87.05
C VAL A 11 270.86 -29.18 -87.41
N VAL A 12 269.90 -28.79 -86.53
CA VAL A 12 269.30 -27.43 -86.35
C VAL A 12 268.12 -26.98 -87.26
N SER A 13 267.34 -27.89 -87.88
CA SER A 13 266.09 -27.52 -88.61
C SER A 13 264.89 -28.46 -88.42
N ALA A 14 264.69 -29.08 -87.26
CA ALA A 14 264.08 -28.46 -86.06
C ALA A 14 262.56 -28.14 -86.15
N ILE A 15 261.77 -28.99 -85.47
CA ILE A 15 260.64 -28.62 -84.58
C ILE A 15 259.34 -28.06 -85.20
N ALA A 16 259.34 -27.44 -86.39
CA ALA A 16 258.18 -26.68 -86.87
C ALA A 16 256.91 -27.50 -87.24
N ILE A 17 257.04 -28.57 -88.04
CA ILE A 17 255.88 -29.19 -88.72
C ILE A 17 255.08 -30.15 -87.81
N ILE A 18 255.67 -30.62 -86.71
CA ILE A 18 254.99 -31.47 -85.71
C ILE A 18 253.83 -30.72 -85.00
N ALA A 19 253.78 -29.40 -85.10
CA ALA A 19 252.76 -28.57 -84.45
C ALA A 19 251.41 -28.45 -85.20
N ILE A 20 251.35 -28.72 -86.51
CA ILE A 20 250.23 -28.20 -87.35
C ILE A 20 249.05 -29.16 -87.48
N ALA A 21 249.25 -30.44 -87.82
CA ALA A 21 248.13 -31.36 -88.07
C ALA A 21 247.35 -31.74 -86.80
N ALA A 22 248.01 -31.70 -85.63
CA ALA A 22 247.37 -31.98 -84.33
C ALA A 22 246.23 -31.00 -84.00
N ALA A 23 246.24 -29.79 -84.55
CA ALA A 23 245.16 -28.81 -84.35
C ALA A 23 243.82 -29.26 -84.94
N VAL A 24 243.83 -30.00 -86.06
CA VAL A 24 242.60 -30.46 -86.74
C VAL A 24 241.89 -31.56 -85.93
N ALA A 25 242.65 -32.41 -85.23
CA ALA A 25 242.11 -33.42 -84.32
C ALA A 25 241.39 -32.84 -83.09
N PHE A 26 241.71 -31.59 -82.73
CA PHE A 26 241.13 -30.91 -81.56
C PHE A 26 239.91 -30.03 -81.93
N ALA A 27 239.97 -29.31 -83.05
CA ALA A 27 238.99 -28.29 -83.41
C ALA A 27 237.56 -28.80 -83.64
N ILE A 28 237.37 -29.99 -84.22
CA ILE A 28 236.04 -30.49 -84.62
C ILE A 28 235.34 -31.28 -83.51
N LYS A 29 236.06 -31.80 -82.51
CA LYS A 29 235.45 -32.53 -81.39
C LYS A 29 234.87 -31.59 -80.32
N GLY A 30 235.32 -30.35 -80.26
CA GLY A 30 234.81 -29.33 -79.31
C GLY A 30 233.42 -28.78 -79.63
N SER A 31 233.00 -28.75 -80.90
CA SER A 31 231.77 -28.06 -81.32
C SER A 31 230.46 -28.83 -81.08
N ARG A 32 230.51 -30.11 -80.70
CA ARG A 32 229.31 -30.93 -80.45
C ARG A 32 228.86 -31.03 -78.99
N SER A 33 229.71 -30.64 -78.03
CA SER A 33 229.40 -30.80 -76.59
C SER A 33 228.62 -29.62 -75.97
N ALA A 34 228.51 -28.48 -76.67
CA ALA A 34 227.88 -27.26 -76.15
C ALA A 34 226.39 -27.12 -76.50
N ALA A 35 225.93 -27.75 -77.59
CA ALA A 35 224.53 -27.68 -78.01
C ALA A 35 223.62 -28.50 -77.06
N ASP A 36 224.05 -29.71 -76.72
CA ASP A 36 223.27 -30.71 -75.98
C ASP A 36 222.90 -30.26 -74.55
N LEU A 37 223.84 -29.59 -73.87
CA LEU A 37 223.64 -29.10 -72.50
C LEU A 37 222.71 -27.89 -72.41
N THR A 38 222.51 -27.17 -73.53
CA THR A 38 221.60 -26.00 -73.56
C THR A 38 220.14 -26.46 -73.64
N ALA A 39 219.86 -27.50 -74.44
CA ALA A 39 218.52 -28.05 -74.59
C ALA A 39 217.94 -28.62 -73.28
N GLN A 40 218.75 -29.35 -72.51
CA GLN A 40 218.32 -29.91 -71.21
C GLN A 40 217.98 -28.83 -70.17
N LEU A 41 218.61 -27.65 -70.25
CA LEU A 41 218.30 -26.53 -69.36
C LEU A 41 216.95 -25.88 -69.70
N GLU A 42 216.61 -25.81 -70.99
CA GLU A 42 215.35 -25.26 -71.49
C GLU A 42 214.18 -26.20 -71.17
N GLU A 43 214.35 -27.51 -71.33
CA GLU A 43 213.39 -28.54 -70.93
C GLU A 43 213.11 -28.52 -69.42
N ALA A 44 214.15 -28.40 -68.59
CA ALA A 44 214.02 -28.32 -67.12
C ALA A 44 213.27 -27.05 -66.65
N MET A 45 213.43 -25.91 -67.35
CA MET A 45 212.64 -24.71 -67.06
C MET A 45 211.19 -24.84 -67.54
N GLY A 46 210.95 -25.48 -68.70
CA GLY A 46 209.63 -25.79 -69.21
C GLY A 46 208.81 -26.63 -68.23
N THR A 47 209.36 -27.75 -67.75
CA THR A 47 208.69 -28.63 -66.77
C THR A 47 208.40 -27.94 -65.43
N ARG A 48 209.27 -27.02 -64.99
CA ARG A 48 209.01 -26.24 -63.77
C ARG A 48 207.84 -25.27 -63.96
N ALA A 49 207.72 -24.65 -65.14
CA ALA A 49 206.58 -23.78 -65.44
C ALA A 49 205.25 -24.56 -65.52
N THR A 50 205.26 -25.81 -66.00
CA THR A 50 204.07 -26.68 -66.00
C THR A 50 203.62 -27.02 -64.58
N LEU A 51 204.55 -27.50 -63.74
CA LEU A 51 204.26 -27.84 -62.33
C LEU A 51 203.80 -26.62 -61.50
N GLN A 52 204.32 -25.42 -61.80
CA GLN A 52 203.83 -24.18 -61.20
C GLN A 52 202.37 -23.91 -61.62
N SER A 53 202.05 -24.03 -62.92
CA SER A 53 200.70 -23.86 -63.45
C SER A 53 199.71 -24.92 -62.95
N GLU A 54 200.15 -26.17 -62.74
CA GLU A 54 199.33 -27.24 -62.17
C GLU A 54 199.07 -27.00 -60.67
N TYR A 55 200.04 -26.48 -59.92
CA TYR A 55 199.84 -26.09 -58.52
C TYR A 55 198.86 -24.93 -58.38
N ASP A 56 198.99 -23.89 -59.21
CA ASP A 56 198.09 -22.74 -59.20
C ASP A 56 196.67 -23.14 -59.67
N ALA A 57 196.55 -24.05 -60.64
CA ALA A 57 195.27 -24.62 -61.04
C ALA A 57 194.64 -25.52 -59.97
N LEU A 58 195.43 -26.28 -59.21
CA LEU A 58 194.94 -27.09 -58.09
C LEU A 58 194.51 -26.22 -56.90
N ALA A 59 195.20 -25.10 -56.68
CA ALA A 59 194.79 -24.10 -55.70
C ALA A 59 193.49 -23.39 -56.11
N ALA A 60 193.30 -23.07 -57.40
CA ALA A 60 192.06 -22.55 -57.94
C ALA A 60 190.90 -23.57 -57.82
N ALA A 61 191.10 -24.81 -58.26
CA ALA A 61 190.11 -25.88 -58.15
C ALA A 61 189.76 -26.23 -56.69
N ARG A 62 190.70 -26.02 -55.75
CA ARG A 62 190.41 -26.09 -54.31
C ARG A 62 189.56 -24.92 -53.84
N GLY A 63 189.80 -23.70 -54.32
CA GLY A 63 188.95 -22.54 -54.05
C GLY A 63 187.53 -22.73 -54.59
N GLU A 64 187.41 -23.23 -55.82
CA GLU A 64 186.13 -23.63 -56.43
C GLU A 64 185.45 -24.75 -55.63
N LEU A 65 186.21 -25.72 -55.09
CA LEU A 65 185.66 -26.76 -54.22
C LEU A 65 185.18 -26.19 -52.87
N GLU A 66 185.94 -25.31 -52.22
CA GLU A 66 185.52 -24.65 -50.98
C GLU A 66 184.30 -23.72 -51.22
N GLU A 67 184.18 -23.11 -52.41
CA GLU A 67 182.98 -22.36 -52.83
C GLU A 67 181.79 -23.28 -53.14
N VAL A 68 182.00 -24.43 -53.78
CA VAL A 68 180.95 -25.44 -54.03
C VAL A 68 180.50 -26.11 -52.72
N GLU A 69 181.40 -26.40 -51.78
CA GLU A 69 181.07 -26.91 -50.45
C GLU A 69 180.28 -25.86 -49.65
N ALA A 70 180.62 -24.57 -49.75
CA ALA A 70 179.83 -23.49 -49.17
C ALA A 70 178.45 -23.34 -49.83
N ALA A 71 178.35 -23.45 -51.16
CA ALA A 71 177.09 -23.37 -51.91
C ALA A 71 176.21 -24.62 -51.71
N VAL A 72 176.81 -25.79 -51.47
CA VAL A 72 176.10 -27.00 -51.04
C VAL A 72 175.61 -26.85 -49.61
N ALA A 73 176.43 -26.34 -48.68
CA ALA A 73 175.99 -26.08 -47.31
C ALA A 73 174.87 -25.01 -47.25
N GLU A 74 174.94 -23.96 -48.07
CA GLU A 74 173.83 -23.00 -48.23
C GLU A 74 172.61 -23.65 -48.88
N GLY A 75 172.81 -24.50 -49.90
CA GLY A 75 171.74 -25.27 -50.53
C GLY A 75 171.03 -26.21 -49.57
N GLU A 76 171.77 -26.92 -48.71
CA GLU A 76 171.24 -27.79 -47.65
C GLU A 76 170.54 -26.98 -46.56
N ALA A 77 171.07 -25.82 -46.18
CA ALA A 77 170.43 -24.92 -45.22
C ALA A 77 169.10 -24.35 -45.76
N ARG A 78 169.09 -23.86 -47.01
CA ARG A 78 167.86 -23.40 -47.70
C ARG A 78 166.86 -24.54 -47.93
N LEU A 79 167.34 -25.77 -48.15
CA LEU A 79 166.48 -26.94 -48.36
C LEU A 79 165.97 -27.52 -47.02
N ALA A 80 166.66 -27.28 -45.91
CA ALA A 80 166.10 -27.44 -44.56
C ALA A 80 165.04 -26.36 -44.28
N GLU A 81 165.33 -25.08 -44.54
CA GLU A 81 164.37 -23.96 -44.40
C GLU A 81 163.10 -24.20 -45.23
N VAL A 82 163.22 -24.70 -46.46
CA VAL A 82 162.06 -25.08 -47.31
C VAL A 82 161.31 -26.28 -46.76
N ARG A 83 161.97 -27.25 -46.09
CA ARG A 83 161.28 -28.35 -45.39
C ARG A 83 160.54 -27.82 -44.17
N ASP A 84 161.18 -27.06 -43.31
CA ASP A 84 160.57 -26.45 -42.13
C ASP A 84 159.37 -25.57 -42.51
N ALA A 85 159.45 -24.85 -43.64
CA ALA A 85 158.35 -24.06 -44.20
C ALA A 85 157.23 -24.91 -44.82
N VAL A 86 157.53 -26.07 -45.40
CA VAL A 86 156.53 -27.05 -45.87
C VAL A 86 155.84 -27.71 -44.67
N ASP A 87 156.58 -28.20 -43.68
CA ASP A 87 156.04 -28.81 -42.46
C ASP A 87 155.15 -27.81 -41.70
N ALA A 88 155.55 -26.54 -41.60
CA ALA A 88 154.72 -25.46 -41.05
C ALA A 88 153.49 -25.13 -41.92
N GLY A 89 153.60 -25.24 -43.24
CA GLY A 89 152.50 -25.07 -44.18
C GLY A 89 151.48 -26.21 -44.11
N GLU A 90 151.94 -27.45 -43.99
CA GLU A 90 151.09 -28.63 -43.77
C GLU A 90 150.41 -28.58 -42.41
N ALA A 91 151.12 -28.17 -41.35
CA ALA A 91 150.52 -27.92 -40.03
C ALA A 91 149.43 -26.83 -40.08
N SER A 92 149.71 -25.68 -40.69
CA SER A 92 148.73 -24.60 -40.88
C SER A 92 147.54 -25.01 -41.74
N THR A 93 147.76 -25.87 -42.74
CA THR A 93 146.68 -26.45 -43.55
C THR A 93 145.81 -27.40 -42.73
N ALA A 94 146.41 -28.25 -41.88
CA ALA A 94 145.68 -29.13 -40.98
C ALA A 94 144.89 -28.37 -39.90
N GLU A 95 145.42 -27.24 -39.39
CA GLU A 95 144.68 -26.33 -38.51
C GLU A 95 143.49 -25.67 -39.24
N ALA A 96 143.69 -25.23 -40.49
CA ALA A 96 142.63 -24.67 -41.32
C ALA A 96 141.53 -25.69 -41.66
N ASP A 97 141.89 -26.93 -42.02
CA ASP A 97 140.94 -28.02 -42.27
C ASP A 97 140.15 -28.40 -41.01
N ALA A 98 140.80 -28.40 -39.83
CA ALA A 98 140.14 -28.64 -38.55
C ALA A 98 139.13 -27.52 -38.20
N GLU A 99 139.47 -26.26 -38.46
CA GLU A 99 138.53 -25.14 -38.28
C GLU A 99 137.40 -25.15 -39.32
N VAL A 100 137.67 -25.53 -40.58
CA VAL A 100 136.64 -25.73 -41.62
C VAL A 100 135.67 -26.84 -41.23
N ALA A 101 136.17 -27.95 -40.68
CA ALA A 101 135.32 -29.02 -40.13
C ALA A 101 134.47 -28.50 -38.96
N ARG A 102 135.07 -27.82 -37.98
CA ARG A 102 134.36 -27.25 -36.82
C ARG A 102 133.29 -26.23 -37.23
N LEU A 103 133.58 -25.39 -38.23
CA LEU A 103 132.63 -24.42 -38.78
C LEU A 103 131.52 -25.11 -39.59
N THR A 104 131.80 -26.23 -40.25
CA THR A 104 130.79 -27.06 -40.94
C THR A 104 129.84 -27.70 -39.94
N ASP A 105 130.33 -28.30 -38.86
CA ASP A 105 129.51 -28.86 -37.78
C ASP A 105 128.69 -27.77 -37.06
N THR A 106 129.29 -26.59 -36.85
CA THR A 106 128.59 -25.42 -36.29
C THR A 106 127.47 -24.96 -37.24
N ALA A 107 127.71 -24.90 -38.55
CA ALA A 107 126.71 -24.50 -39.54
C ALA A 107 125.58 -25.54 -39.68
N ALA A 108 125.88 -26.83 -39.56
CA ALA A 108 124.88 -27.89 -39.49
C ALA A 108 124.00 -27.74 -38.23
N THR A 109 124.62 -27.57 -37.07
CA THR A 109 123.92 -27.35 -35.79
C THR A 109 122.99 -26.14 -35.86
N LEU A 110 123.49 -24.98 -36.34
CA LEU A 110 122.69 -23.77 -36.50
C LEU A 110 121.53 -23.94 -37.50
N LYS A 111 121.69 -24.76 -38.54
CA LYS A 111 120.63 -25.06 -39.50
C LYS A 111 119.51 -25.90 -38.88
N ASP A 112 119.84 -26.85 -38.03
CA ASP A 112 118.86 -27.66 -37.30
C ASP A 112 118.16 -26.83 -36.19
N GLU A 113 118.89 -25.92 -35.53
CA GLU A 113 118.30 -24.91 -34.63
C GLU A 113 117.34 -23.96 -35.35
N ILE A 114 117.72 -23.44 -36.53
CA ILE A 114 116.84 -22.60 -37.37
C ILE A 114 115.57 -23.38 -37.74
N THR A 115 115.71 -24.62 -38.23
CA THR A 115 114.57 -25.47 -38.58
C THR A 115 113.64 -25.71 -37.38
N THR A 116 114.22 -25.88 -36.18
CA THR A 116 113.47 -26.04 -34.92
C THR A 116 112.76 -24.75 -34.49
N LEU A 117 113.38 -23.58 -34.71
CA LEU A 117 112.79 -22.27 -34.42
C LEU A 117 111.68 -21.92 -35.43
N GLU A 118 111.84 -22.26 -36.71
CA GLU A 118 110.81 -22.09 -37.74
C GLU A 118 109.57 -22.93 -37.45
N ALA A 119 109.74 -24.19 -37.02
CA ALA A 119 108.63 -25.04 -36.58
C ALA A 119 107.90 -24.43 -35.37
N ARG A 120 108.63 -24.07 -34.30
CA ARG A 120 108.04 -23.44 -33.10
C ARG A 120 107.36 -22.10 -33.39
N LEU A 121 107.81 -21.38 -34.42
CA LEU A 121 107.21 -20.12 -34.88
C LEU A 121 105.95 -20.37 -35.73
N ALA A 122 105.83 -21.52 -36.41
CA ALA A 122 104.58 -21.96 -37.02
C ALA A 122 103.56 -22.38 -35.96
N ASP A 123 103.96 -23.25 -35.01
CA ASP A 123 103.12 -23.68 -33.88
C ASP A 123 102.58 -22.48 -33.09
N GLY A 124 103.45 -21.50 -32.81
CA GLY A 124 103.08 -20.27 -32.09
C GLY A 124 102.05 -19.42 -32.83
N ARG A 125 102.11 -19.35 -34.16
CA ARG A 125 101.12 -18.62 -34.99
C ARG A 125 99.78 -19.36 -35.07
N GLU A 126 99.79 -20.68 -35.11
CA GLU A 126 98.55 -21.47 -35.06
C GLU A 126 97.87 -21.32 -33.69
N ALA A 127 98.65 -21.37 -32.60
CA ALA A 127 98.16 -21.10 -31.26
C ALA A 127 97.63 -19.66 -31.09
N GLU A 128 98.30 -18.66 -31.66
CA GLU A 128 97.84 -17.26 -31.68
C GLU A 128 96.52 -17.10 -32.46
N ALA A 129 96.40 -17.74 -33.62
CA ALA A 129 95.17 -17.73 -34.42
C ALA A 129 93.99 -18.40 -33.69
N ALA A 130 94.23 -19.57 -33.08
CA ALA A 130 93.22 -20.28 -32.28
C ALA A 130 92.80 -19.48 -31.03
N ALA A 131 93.75 -18.80 -30.38
CA ALA A 131 93.46 -17.89 -29.27
C ALA A 131 92.63 -16.68 -29.73
N ALA A 132 92.93 -16.09 -30.89
CA ALA A 132 92.16 -15.00 -31.46
C ALA A 132 90.71 -15.40 -31.77
N THR A 133 90.48 -16.56 -32.41
CA THR A 133 89.13 -17.11 -32.62
C THR A 133 88.37 -17.27 -31.29
N ARG A 134 89.01 -17.86 -30.29
CA ARG A 134 88.38 -18.08 -28.97
C ARG A 134 88.11 -16.77 -28.20
N ILE A 135 88.88 -15.72 -28.45
CA ILE A 135 88.61 -14.38 -27.90
C ILE A 135 87.34 -13.79 -28.54
N GLU A 136 87.12 -13.96 -29.85
CA GLU A 136 85.88 -13.52 -30.50
C GLU A 136 84.66 -14.33 -30.06
N GLU A 137 84.80 -15.65 -29.88
CA GLU A 137 83.74 -16.50 -29.29
C GLU A 137 83.35 -16.01 -27.89
N VAL A 138 84.34 -15.76 -27.02
CA VAL A 138 84.08 -15.24 -25.66
C VAL A 138 83.43 -13.85 -25.71
N ARG A 139 83.88 -12.96 -26.60
CA ARG A 139 83.26 -11.64 -26.82
C ARG A 139 81.79 -11.75 -27.24
N ALA A 140 81.46 -12.67 -28.16
CA ALA A 140 80.08 -12.91 -28.57
C ALA A 140 79.21 -13.41 -27.41
N THR A 141 79.68 -14.41 -26.65
CA THR A 141 78.93 -14.92 -25.48
C THR A 141 78.77 -13.87 -24.36
N LEU A 142 79.73 -12.96 -24.19
CA LEU A 142 79.63 -11.87 -23.22
C LEU A 142 78.51 -10.89 -23.62
N ALA A 143 78.48 -10.45 -24.88
CA ALA A 143 77.43 -9.55 -25.38
C ALA A 143 76.02 -10.17 -25.32
N GLU A 144 75.91 -11.48 -25.54
CA GLU A 144 74.65 -12.22 -25.35
C GLU A 144 74.23 -12.25 -23.87
N LEU A 145 75.17 -12.52 -22.95
CA LEU A 145 74.90 -12.52 -21.51
C LEU A 145 74.58 -11.12 -20.96
N GLU A 146 75.19 -10.07 -21.50
CA GLU A 146 74.85 -8.67 -21.18
C GLU A 146 73.43 -8.34 -21.65
N THR A 147 73.07 -8.69 -22.89
CA THR A 147 71.71 -8.53 -23.43
C THR A 147 70.68 -9.30 -22.60
N ASN A 148 70.98 -10.55 -22.23
CA ASN A 148 70.10 -11.38 -21.39
C ASN A 148 69.96 -10.83 -19.96
N ARG A 149 71.03 -10.25 -19.41
CA ARG A 149 71.01 -9.56 -18.10
C ARG A 149 70.11 -8.32 -18.14
N GLU A 150 70.19 -7.51 -19.20
CA GLU A 150 69.34 -6.32 -19.36
C GLU A 150 67.86 -6.72 -19.48
N ASN A 151 67.54 -7.68 -20.36
CA ASN A 151 66.18 -8.23 -20.51
C ASN A 151 65.62 -8.77 -19.18
N LEU A 152 66.42 -9.49 -18.40
CA LEU A 152 66.01 -9.99 -17.09
C LEU A 152 65.83 -8.86 -16.07
N SER A 153 66.65 -7.81 -16.12
CA SER A 153 66.52 -6.64 -15.25
C SER A 153 65.22 -5.87 -15.53
N THR A 154 64.81 -5.74 -16.79
CA THR A 154 63.50 -5.19 -17.15
C THR A 154 62.36 -6.10 -16.67
N ALA A 155 62.44 -7.41 -16.93
CA ALA A 155 61.41 -8.35 -16.49
C ALA A 155 61.22 -8.40 -14.96
N VAL A 156 62.28 -8.16 -14.18
CA VAL A 156 62.20 -8.03 -12.71
C VAL A 156 61.50 -6.72 -12.31
N ALA A 157 61.79 -5.59 -12.97
CA ALA A 157 61.11 -4.32 -12.71
C ALA A 157 59.61 -4.38 -13.07
N ASP A 158 59.27 -4.97 -14.21
CA ASP A 158 57.88 -5.21 -14.64
C ASP A 158 57.12 -6.08 -13.62
N LEU A 159 57.79 -7.04 -12.97
CA LEU A 159 57.18 -7.88 -11.94
C LEU A 159 57.00 -7.13 -10.60
N ASP A 160 57.94 -6.26 -10.22
CA ASP A 160 57.87 -5.44 -9.00
C ASP A 160 56.72 -4.41 -9.06
N GLU A 161 56.53 -3.75 -10.22
CA GLU A 161 55.38 -2.87 -10.46
C GLU A 161 54.06 -3.66 -10.41
N ARG A 162 54.04 -4.87 -10.98
CA ARG A 162 52.84 -5.74 -10.97
C ARG A 162 52.49 -6.26 -9.58
N ASP A 163 53.47 -6.62 -8.76
CA ASP A 163 53.25 -7.09 -7.39
C ASP A 163 52.77 -5.95 -6.49
N SER A 164 53.34 -4.75 -6.66
CA SER A 164 52.87 -3.50 -6.04
C SER A 164 51.41 -3.19 -6.42
N ALA A 165 51.07 -3.30 -7.71
CA ALA A 165 49.71 -3.06 -8.21
C ALA A 165 48.69 -4.13 -7.77
N LEU A 166 49.12 -5.39 -7.59
CA LEU A 166 48.28 -6.46 -7.02
C LEU A 166 48.06 -6.26 -5.51
N THR A 167 49.10 -5.86 -4.78
CA THR A 167 49.03 -5.55 -3.34
C THR A 167 48.06 -4.39 -3.07
N ALA A 168 48.11 -3.32 -3.87
CA ALA A 168 47.16 -2.21 -3.76
C ALA A 168 45.70 -2.68 -3.98
N ARG A 169 45.45 -3.46 -5.04
CA ARG A 169 44.11 -4.01 -5.34
C ARG A 169 43.61 -4.99 -4.28
N LEU A 170 44.50 -5.72 -3.61
CA LEU A 170 44.13 -6.58 -2.50
C LEU A 170 43.62 -5.76 -1.32
N ALA A 171 44.34 -4.70 -0.93
CA ALA A 171 43.92 -3.79 0.13
C ALA A 171 42.58 -3.09 -0.19
N GLU A 172 42.39 -2.61 -1.42
CA GLU A 172 41.11 -2.05 -1.89
C GLU A 172 39.96 -3.08 -1.79
N ALA A 173 40.22 -4.34 -2.13
CA ALA A 173 39.22 -5.41 -2.06
C ALA A 173 38.90 -5.82 -0.60
N GLU A 174 39.89 -5.80 0.30
CA GLU A 174 39.70 -6.07 1.73
C GLU A 174 38.89 -4.95 2.42
N GLU A 175 39.17 -3.68 2.11
CA GLU A 175 38.37 -2.55 2.61
C GLU A 175 36.93 -2.60 2.06
N ALA A 176 36.76 -2.87 0.76
CA ALA A 176 35.44 -3.03 0.16
C ALA A 176 34.66 -4.22 0.78
N LEU A 177 35.33 -5.32 1.09
CA LEU A 177 34.71 -6.48 1.76
C LEU A 177 34.26 -6.13 3.18
N ALA A 178 35.09 -5.43 3.96
CA ALA A 178 34.74 -4.96 5.31
C ALA A 178 33.54 -4.00 5.27
N GLY A 179 33.52 -3.06 4.32
CA GLY A 179 32.38 -2.15 4.10
C GLY A 179 31.08 -2.89 3.79
N ARG A 180 31.11 -3.91 2.91
CA ARG A 180 29.94 -4.74 2.60
C ARG A 180 29.50 -5.63 3.76
N GLN A 181 30.40 -6.06 4.64
CA GLN A 181 30.04 -6.79 5.86
C GLN A 181 29.22 -5.90 6.82
N VAL A 182 29.62 -4.64 7.02
CA VAL A 182 28.87 -3.67 7.85
C VAL A 182 27.48 -3.39 7.26
N GLU A 183 27.38 -3.19 5.95
CA GLU A 183 26.09 -3.01 5.24
C GLU A 183 25.16 -4.21 5.40
N VAL A 184 25.69 -5.44 5.37
CA VAL A 184 24.90 -6.67 5.59
C VAL A 184 24.34 -6.75 7.02
N GLU A 185 25.08 -6.34 8.05
CA GLU A 185 24.57 -6.30 9.43
C GLU A 185 23.54 -5.19 9.67
N ASP A 186 23.71 -4.02 9.05
CA ASP A 186 22.70 -2.95 9.04
C ASP A 186 21.39 -3.41 8.37
N VAL A 187 21.48 -4.07 7.21
CA VAL A 187 20.32 -4.63 6.51
C VAL A 187 19.66 -5.76 7.31
N ARG A 188 20.42 -6.62 7.99
CA ARG A 188 19.90 -7.65 8.92
C ARG A 188 19.10 -7.00 10.06
N THR A 189 19.69 -6.02 10.73
CA THR A 189 19.06 -5.28 11.84
C THR A 189 17.75 -4.61 11.41
N LYS A 190 17.75 -3.95 10.24
CA LYS A 190 16.55 -3.32 9.66
C LYS A 190 15.47 -4.34 9.30
N LEU A 191 15.85 -5.49 8.74
CA LEU A 191 14.92 -6.56 8.39
C LEU A 191 14.24 -7.18 9.63
N GLU A 192 14.96 -7.31 10.74
CA GLU A 192 14.39 -7.77 12.02
C GLU A 192 13.46 -6.75 12.66
N ALA A 193 13.80 -5.47 12.62
CA ALA A 193 12.90 -4.40 13.07
C ALA A 193 11.58 -4.37 12.27
N ILE A 194 11.65 -4.48 10.94
CA ILE A 194 10.48 -4.52 10.05
C ILE A 194 9.61 -5.76 10.33
N ARG A 195 10.20 -6.93 10.61
CA ARG A 195 9.44 -8.14 11.00
C ARG A 195 8.64 -7.91 12.28
N GLY A 196 9.26 -7.35 13.33
CA GLY A 196 8.58 -7.04 14.58
C GLY A 196 7.45 -6.01 14.42
N GLU A 197 7.61 -5.03 13.52
CA GLU A 197 6.53 -4.09 13.18
C GLU A 197 5.38 -4.78 12.43
N VAL A 198 5.67 -5.66 11.46
CA VAL A 198 4.65 -6.45 10.75
C VAL A 198 3.88 -7.40 11.67
N GLU A 199 4.56 -8.06 12.61
CA GLU A 199 3.93 -8.89 13.64
C GLU A 199 2.99 -8.07 14.52
N LYS A 200 3.46 -6.91 15.02
CA LYS A 200 2.65 -5.98 15.82
C LYS A 200 1.43 -5.47 15.06
N LEU A 201 1.59 -5.03 13.81
CA LEU A 201 0.49 -4.55 12.97
C LEU A 201 -0.51 -5.67 12.65
N THR A 202 -0.05 -6.91 12.50
CA THR A 202 -0.91 -8.08 12.30
C THR A 202 -1.75 -8.37 13.55
N ALA A 203 -1.14 -8.30 14.74
CA ALA A 203 -1.86 -8.46 16.02
C ALA A 203 -2.88 -7.33 16.26
N THR A 204 -2.51 -6.07 16.00
CA THR A 204 -3.45 -4.94 16.08
C THR A 204 -4.61 -5.09 15.10
N ARG A 205 -4.35 -5.56 13.87
CA ARG A 205 -5.40 -5.80 12.87
C ARG A 205 -6.37 -6.90 13.30
N ALA A 206 -5.88 -7.97 13.93
CA ALA A 206 -6.75 -9.03 14.47
C ALA A 206 -7.67 -8.48 15.56
N ALA A 207 -7.11 -7.81 16.58
CA ALA A 207 -7.88 -7.23 17.67
C ALA A 207 -8.95 -6.22 17.20
N LEU A 208 -8.63 -5.37 16.21
CA LEU A 208 -9.60 -4.45 15.59
C LEU A 208 -10.69 -5.18 14.77
N SER A 209 -10.41 -6.38 14.25
CA SER A 209 -11.43 -7.20 13.59
C SER A 209 -12.39 -7.79 14.62
N ASP A 210 -11.86 -8.34 15.71
CA ASP A 210 -12.65 -8.90 16.81
C ASP A 210 -13.53 -7.82 17.49
N GLU A 211 -13.00 -6.60 17.63
CA GLU A 211 -13.74 -5.43 18.15
C GLU A 211 -14.87 -4.99 17.19
N VAL A 212 -14.64 -4.98 15.87
CA VAL A 212 -15.68 -4.70 14.87
C VAL A 212 -16.77 -5.76 14.87
N ASP A 213 -16.43 -7.05 14.95
CA ASP A 213 -17.41 -8.13 15.01
C ASP A 213 -18.22 -8.10 16.31
N THR A 214 -17.60 -7.70 17.43
CA THR A 214 -18.28 -7.45 18.70
C THR A 214 -19.28 -6.28 18.58
N LEU A 215 -18.84 -5.13 18.05
CA LEU A 215 -19.71 -3.97 17.85
C LEU A 215 -20.86 -4.25 16.87
N ASN A 216 -20.65 -5.10 15.86
CA ASN A 216 -21.73 -5.54 14.96
C ASN A 216 -22.79 -6.36 15.71
N ALA A 217 -22.39 -7.27 16.61
CA ALA A 217 -23.31 -8.05 17.43
C ALA A 217 -24.06 -7.19 18.47
N GLU A 218 -23.40 -6.20 19.08
CA GLU A 218 -24.04 -5.23 19.97
C GLU A 218 -25.08 -4.38 19.22
N ASN A 219 -24.75 -3.86 18.04
CA ASN A 219 -25.68 -3.09 17.21
C ASN A 219 -26.90 -3.93 16.77
N ALA A 220 -26.71 -5.20 16.41
CA ALA A 220 -27.82 -6.10 16.10
C ALA A 220 -28.74 -6.33 17.31
N THR A 221 -28.16 -6.50 18.50
CA THR A 221 -28.91 -6.66 19.76
C THR A 221 -29.69 -5.40 20.12
N LEU A 222 -29.09 -4.22 19.94
CA LEU A 222 -29.74 -2.92 20.16
C LEU A 222 -30.88 -2.66 19.16
N ALA A 223 -30.73 -3.06 17.89
CA ALA A 223 -31.77 -2.94 16.88
C ALA A 223 -33.01 -3.80 17.21
N GLU A 224 -32.79 -5.05 17.65
CA GLU A 224 -33.88 -5.95 18.08
C GLU A 224 -34.61 -5.37 19.31
N ALA A 225 -33.86 -4.94 20.33
CA ALA A 225 -34.43 -4.32 21.53
C ALA A 225 -35.19 -3.03 21.23
N MET A 226 -34.74 -2.25 20.24
CA MET A 226 -35.45 -1.05 19.77
C MET A 226 -36.76 -1.41 19.04
N SER A 227 -36.77 -2.47 18.23
CA SER A 227 -38.00 -2.97 17.60
C SER A 227 -39.02 -3.43 18.64
N GLN A 228 -38.60 -4.28 19.60
CA GLN A 228 -39.47 -4.74 20.69
C GLN A 228 -40.03 -3.56 21.49
N SER A 229 -39.20 -2.57 21.84
CA SER A 229 -39.64 -1.37 22.56
C SER A 229 -40.68 -0.55 21.78
N GLN A 230 -40.62 -0.58 20.44
CA GLN A 230 -41.56 0.13 19.58
C GLN A 230 -42.87 -0.65 19.37
N ASP A 231 -42.83 -1.98 19.37
CA ASP A 231 -44.02 -2.83 19.41
C ASP A 231 -44.75 -2.72 20.77
N GLU A 232 -44.02 -2.74 21.88
CA GLU A 232 -44.55 -2.50 23.24
C GLU A 232 -45.20 -1.12 23.38
N LEU A 233 -44.56 -0.06 22.86
CA LEU A 233 -45.14 1.29 22.81
C LEU A 233 -46.41 1.35 21.93
N THR A 234 -46.50 0.52 20.89
CA THR A 234 -47.68 0.45 20.02
C THR A 234 -48.83 -0.28 20.70
N ALA A 235 -48.55 -1.39 21.40
CA ALA A 235 -49.53 -2.11 22.21
C ALA A 235 -50.09 -1.21 23.35
N ALA A 236 -49.22 -0.56 24.11
CA ALA A 236 -49.61 0.32 25.22
C ALA A 236 -50.49 1.50 24.76
N ARG A 237 -50.29 2.02 23.53
CA ARG A 237 -51.18 3.05 22.94
C ARG A 237 -52.57 2.51 22.62
N ALA A 238 -52.66 1.29 22.07
CA ALA A 238 -53.94 0.66 21.79
C ALA A 238 -54.71 0.31 23.09
N GLU A 239 -54.00 -0.08 24.16
CA GLU A 239 -54.61 -0.26 25.49
C GLU A 239 -55.17 1.05 26.07
N VAL A 240 -54.48 2.18 25.89
CA VAL A 240 -54.98 3.50 26.29
C VAL A 240 -56.22 3.90 25.49
N GLU A 241 -56.20 3.78 24.16
CA GLU A 241 -57.34 4.10 23.28
C GLU A 241 -58.58 3.25 23.62
N ALA A 242 -58.38 1.97 23.94
CA ALA A 242 -59.44 1.08 24.41
C ALA A 242 -59.97 1.47 25.80
N ALA A 243 -59.10 1.89 26.72
CA ALA A 243 -59.48 2.34 28.06
C ALA A 243 -60.23 3.69 28.03
N GLU A 244 -59.81 4.64 27.19
CA GLU A 244 -60.52 5.91 26.95
C GLU A 244 -61.92 5.65 26.37
N THR A 245 -62.02 4.75 25.38
CA THR A 245 -63.31 4.30 24.82
C THR A 245 -64.22 3.68 25.87
N GLN A 246 -63.67 2.82 26.74
CA GLN A 246 -64.43 2.22 27.85
C GLN A 246 -64.86 3.26 28.89
N GLN A 247 -64.03 4.25 29.19
CA GLN A 247 -64.38 5.34 30.11
C GLN A 247 -65.58 6.12 29.59
N SER A 248 -65.57 6.57 28.32
CA SER A 248 -66.71 7.31 27.75
C SER A 248 -68.01 6.50 27.75
N ALA A 249 -67.95 5.20 27.46
CA ALA A 249 -69.12 4.32 27.53
C ALA A 249 -69.69 4.19 28.96
N LEU A 250 -68.82 4.13 29.97
CA LEU A 250 -69.24 4.12 31.39
C LEU A 250 -69.80 5.48 31.84
N GLU A 251 -69.27 6.60 31.31
CA GLU A 251 -69.81 7.94 31.57
C GLU A 251 -71.21 8.12 30.99
N GLU A 252 -71.47 7.60 29.76
CA GLU A 252 -72.81 7.55 29.16
C GLU A 252 -73.78 6.64 29.93
N GLU A 253 -73.32 5.48 30.42
CA GLU A 253 -74.12 4.59 31.26
C GLU A 253 -74.48 5.27 32.60
N ILE A 254 -73.52 5.93 33.26
CA ILE A 254 -73.74 6.69 34.50
C ILE A 254 -74.74 7.83 34.29
N ALA A 255 -74.65 8.57 33.18
CA ALA A 255 -75.62 9.62 32.83
C ALA A 255 -77.03 9.05 32.59
N THR A 256 -77.11 7.91 31.90
CA THR A 256 -78.37 7.20 31.62
C THR A 256 -79.02 6.69 32.91
N LEU A 257 -78.27 6.01 33.79
CA LEU A 257 -78.74 5.53 35.08
C LEU A 257 -79.12 6.68 36.03
N THR A 258 -78.40 7.79 35.97
CA THR A 258 -78.74 9.04 36.68
C THR A 258 -80.12 9.54 36.27
N SER A 259 -80.38 9.69 34.96
CA SER A 259 -81.68 10.13 34.45
C SER A 259 -82.82 9.16 34.80
N GLN A 260 -82.58 7.84 34.73
CA GLN A 260 -83.57 6.84 35.15
C GLN A 260 -83.87 6.93 36.65
N ARG A 261 -82.85 7.13 37.49
CA ARG A 261 -82.97 7.29 38.95
C ARG A 261 -83.77 8.54 39.31
N ASP A 262 -83.57 9.64 38.60
CA ASP A 262 -84.33 10.88 38.78
C ASP A 262 -85.80 10.70 38.35
N ALA A 263 -86.05 10.14 37.17
CA ALA A 263 -87.41 9.88 36.69
C ALA A 263 -88.22 8.93 37.59
N ARG A 264 -87.57 7.95 38.24
CA ARG A 264 -88.20 7.09 39.26
C ARG A 264 -88.45 7.81 40.58
N ALA A 265 -87.64 8.81 40.95
CA ALA A 265 -87.92 9.64 42.13
C ALA A 265 -89.16 10.52 41.90
N ASP A 266 -89.31 11.12 40.72
CA ASP A 266 -90.50 11.88 40.33
C ASP A 266 -91.76 10.99 40.30
N GLU A 267 -91.67 9.76 39.77
CA GLU A 267 -92.76 8.78 39.79
C GLU A 267 -93.18 8.41 41.22
N VAL A 268 -92.22 8.20 42.13
CA VAL A 268 -92.50 7.93 43.56
C VAL A 268 -93.19 9.13 44.21
N ALA A 269 -92.72 10.36 44.01
CA ALA A 269 -93.35 11.55 44.57
C ALA A 269 -94.78 11.78 44.04
N ALA A 270 -95.03 11.46 42.77
CA ALA A 270 -96.37 11.49 42.18
C ALA A 270 -97.29 10.40 42.76
N LEU A 271 -96.77 9.19 43.02
CA LEU A 271 -97.51 8.11 43.66
C LEU A 271 -97.82 8.40 45.13
N GLU A 272 -96.88 8.98 45.89
CA GLU A 272 -97.08 9.44 47.26
C GLU A 272 -98.18 10.52 47.34
N THR A 273 -98.12 11.52 46.45
CA THR A 273 -99.15 12.55 46.31
C THR A 273 -100.53 11.93 46.02
N ARG A 274 -100.59 10.95 45.12
CA ARG A 274 -101.84 10.27 44.77
C ARG A 274 -102.36 9.35 45.88
N ASN A 275 -101.50 8.75 46.69
CA ASN A 275 -101.93 8.04 47.90
C ASN A 275 -102.56 9.01 48.91
N ALA A 276 -101.95 10.16 49.17
CA ALA A 276 -102.51 11.18 50.06
C ALA A 276 -103.89 11.68 49.58
N GLU A 277 -104.08 11.87 48.25
CA GLU A 277 -105.41 12.16 47.69
C GLU A 277 -106.43 11.03 47.94
N LEU A 278 -106.01 9.77 47.82
CA LEU A 278 -106.89 8.61 48.01
C LEU A 278 -107.25 8.41 49.49
N GLU A 279 -106.30 8.60 50.40
CA GLU A 279 -106.52 8.59 51.84
C GLU A 279 -107.51 9.70 52.26
N ALA A 280 -107.34 10.92 51.73
CA ALA A 280 -108.30 12.02 51.96
C ALA A 280 -109.70 11.71 51.43
N LYS A 281 -109.81 11.08 50.24
CA LYS A 281 -111.10 10.62 49.68
C LYS A 281 -111.73 9.51 50.52
N VAL A 282 -110.93 8.58 51.05
CA VAL A 282 -111.41 7.54 51.98
C VAL A 282 -111.92 8.15 53.28
N GLY A 283 -111.23 9.15 53.85
CA GLY A 283 -111.70 9.89 55.03
C GLY A 283 -113.04 10.59 54.78
N ALA A 284 -113.16 11.37 53.69
CA ALA A 284 -114.41 12.05 53.34
C ALA A 284 -115.58 11.08 53.07
N LEU A 285 -115.31 9.89 52.53
CA LEU A 285 -116.31 8.83 52.37
C LEU A 285 -116.71 8.18 53.71
N GLN A 286 -115.79 8.07 54.68
CA GLN A 286 -116.10 7.61 56.04
C GLN A 286 -116.94 8.63 56.81
N GLU A 287 -116.66 9.93 56.70
CA GLU A 287 -117.51 11.01 57.24
C GLU A 287 -118.90 11.00 56.60
N THR A 288 -118.96 10.92 55.27
CA THR A 288 -120.22 10.83 54.50
C THR A 288 -121.05 9.63 54.94
N ARG A 289 -120.42 8.45 55.09
CA ARG A 289 -121.07 7.25 55.61
C ARG A 289 -121.60 7.47 57.02
N THR A 290 -120.81 8.04 57.93
CA THR A 290 -121.21 8.29 59.32
C THR A 290 -122.42 9.23 59.40
N SER A 291 -122.47 10.24 58.51
CA SER A 291 -123.62 11.13 58.34
C SER A 291 -124.86 10.36 57.82
N LEU A 292 -124.71 9.47 56.83
CA LEU A 292 -125.79 8.62 56.34
C LEU A 292 -126.30 7.64 57.42
N ASP A 293 -125.41 6.95 58.12
CA ASP A 293 -125.76 6.00 59.20
C ASP A 293 -126.53 6.74 60.33
N THR A 294 -126.16 8.00 60.62
CA THR A 294 -126.90 8.89 61.55
C THR A 294 -128.27 9.30 61.00
N ALA A 295 -128.36 9.66 59.71
CA ALA A 295 -129.62 10.04 59.07
C ALA A 295 -130.60 8.86 58.95
N VAL A 296 -130.10 7.64 58.70
CA VAL A 296 -130.88 6.40 58.74
C VAL A 296 -131.44 6.18 60.15
N SER A 297 -130.60 6.28 61.18
CA SER A 297 -131.04 6.14 62.58
C SER A 297 -132.16 7.13 62.94
N ALA A 298 -132.03 8.40 62.54
CA ALA A 298 -133.06 9.42 62.76
C ALA A 298 -134.35 9.18 61.93
N LEU A 299 -134.24 8.56 60.74
CA LEU A 299 -135.40 8.13 59.94
C LEU A 299 -136.09 6.92 60.57
N GLU A 300 -135.37 5.98 61.16
CA GLU A 300 -135.92 4.84 61.91
C GLU A 300 -136.67 5.30 63.17
N GLU A 301 -136.09 6.21 63.97
CA GLU A 301 -136.78 6.85 65.09
C GLU A 301 -138.06 7.57 64.64
N ARG A 302 -137.99 8.34 63.55
CA ARG A 302 -139.15 9.05 62.98
C ARG A 302 -140.22 8.09 62.46
N ASN A 303 -139.83 6.98 61.85
CA ASN A 303 -140.75 5.96 61.35
C ASN A 303 -141.43 5.19 62.51
N SER A 304 -140.70 4.91 63.59
CA SER A 304 -141.24 4.38 64.85
C SER A 304 -142.25 5.35 65.48
N SER A 305 -141.92 6.64 65.55
CA SER A 305 -142.82 7.70 66.04
C SER A 305 -144.08 7.87 65.18
N LEU A 306 -143.95 7.80 63.84
CA LEU A 306 -145.08 7.78 62.91
C LEU A 306 -145.95 6.52 63.11
N SER A 307 -145.35 5.35 63.28
CA SER A 307 -146.06 4.09 63.53
C SER A 307 -146.85 4.14 64.85
N ALA A 308 -146.26 4.67 65.92
CA ALA A 308 -146.94 4.91 67.19
C ALA A 308 -148.05 5.98 67.09
N THR A 309 -147.93 6.92 66.15
CA THR A 309 -148.97 7.92 65.85
C THR A 309 -150.12 7.30 65.06
N ILE A 310 -149.83 6.44 64.08
CA ILE A 310 -150.83 5.64 63.34
C ILE A 310 -151.61 4.76 64.30
N ALA A 311 -150.94 4.01 65.18
CA ALA A 311 -151.61 3.18 66.18
C ALA A 311 -152.56 3.98 67.10
N LYS A 312 -152.18 5.20 67.51
CA LYS A 312 -153.07 6.11 68.25
C LYS A 312 -154.26 6.61 67.42
N ILE A 313 -154.08 6.84 66.12
CA ILE A 313 -155.17 7.23 65.21
C ILE A 313 -156.13 6.05 64.99
N GLU A 314 -155.63 4.82 64.91
CA GLU A 314 -156.44 3.60 64.80
C GLU A 314 -157.23 3.31 66.09
N ASP A 315 -156.62 3.46 67.26
CA ASP A 315 -157.27 3.36 68.58
C ASP A 315 -158.36 4.46 68.76
N SER A 316 -158.06 5.69 68.32
CA SER A 316 -159.02 6.80 68.30
C SER A 316 -160.19 6.56 67.33
N LYS A 317 -159.91 5.95 66.17
CA LYS A 317 -160.90 5.54 65.17
C LYS A 317 -161.81 4.45 65.72
N GLU A 318 -161.27 3.44 66.41
CA GLU A 318 -162.07 2.36 66.99
C GLU A 318 -162.95 2.86 68.14
N THR A 319 -162.42 3.80 68.95
CA THR A 319 -163.19 4.55 69.96
C THR A 319 -164.31 5.37 69.31
N LEU A 320 -164.07 6.00 68.17
CA LEU A 320 -165.08 6.73 67.40
C LEU A 320 -166.14 5.80 66.78
N ILE A 321 -165.75 4.64 66.26
CA ILE A 321 -166.69 3.62 65.76
C ILE A 321 -167.61 3.15 66.89
N SER A 322 -167.03 2.77 68.04
CA SER A 322 -167.78 2.40 69.25
C SER A 322 -168.75 3.50 69.69
N SER A 323 -168.34 4.77 69.58
CA SER A 323 -169.19 5.93 69.89
C SER A 323 -170.33 6.12 68.89
N ILE A 324 -170.08 5.88 67.59
CA ILE A 324 -171.08 5.94 66.52
C ILE A 324 -172.11 4.81 66.68
N GLU A 325 -171.69 3.61 67.06
CA GLU A 325 -172.60 2.49 67.33
C GLU A 325 -173.49 2.79 68.55
N ALA A 326 -172.92 3.27 69.66
CA ALA A 326 -173.69 3.68 70.83
C ALA A 326 -174.72 4.80 70.53
N LEU A 327 -174.37 5.77 69.67
CA LEU A 327 -175.31 6.80 69.19
C LEU A 327 -176.39 6.23 68.26
N ARG A 328 -176.09 5.18 67.50
CA ARG A 328 -177.03 4.51 66.59
C ARG A 328 -178.11 3.74 67.35
N ASP A 329 -177.72 3.03 68.41
CA ASP A 329 -178.64 2.29 69.28
C ASP A 329 -179.60 3.25 70.02
N GLN A 330 -179.09 4.39 70.49
CA GLN A 330 -179.92 5.48 71.03
C GLN A 330 -180.96 5.95 70.01
N LEU A 331 -180.55 6.20 68.75
CA LEU A 331 -181.43 6.70 67.69
C LEU A 331 -182.56 5.71 67.36
N THR A 332 -182.27 4.41 67.31
CA THR A 332 -183.32 3.40 67.12
C THR A 332 -184.32 3.36 68.26
N SER A 333 -183.86 3.41 69.53
CA SER A 333 -184.76 3.38 70.70
C SER A 333 -185.78 4.52 70.76
N GLY A 334 -185.45 5.68 70.16
CA GLY A 334 -186.32 6.85 70.14
C GLY A 334 -187.45 6.81 69.09
N THR A 335 -187.42 5.88 68.12
CA THR A 335 -188.32 5.94 66.95
C THR A 335 -189.58 5.08 67.04
N GLU A 336 -189.63 4.06 67.88
CA GLU A 336 -190.85 3.22 68.04
C GLU A 336 -191.97 3.88 68.87
N ALA A 337 -191.68 4.96 69.60
CA ALA A 337 -192.56 5.51 70.64
C ALA A 337 -193.66 6.48 70.16
N LEU A 338 -193.71 6.84 68.87
CA LEU A 338 -194.38 8.08 68.39
C LEU A 338 -195.51 7.89 67.36
N ALA A 339 -195.96 6.66 67.10
CA ALA A 339 -196.85 6.35 65.97
C ALA A 339 -198.33 6.84 66.02
N PRO A 340 -199.04 6.96 67.17
CA PRO A 340 -200.51 7.04 67.16
C PRO A 340 -201.16 8.37 67.60
N LEU A 341 -200.45 9.52 67.62
CA LEU A 341 -201.01 10.80 68.06
C LEU A 341 -200.93 11.91 67.00
N LEU A 342 -202.12 12.35 66.55
CA LEU A 342 -202.47 13.70 66.05
C LEU A 342 -201.57 14.29 64.94
N ALA A 343 -201.95 14.44 63.67
CA ALA A 343 -203.28 14.74 63.09
C ALA A 343 -203.85 16.14 63.39
N GLU A 344 -203.02 17.14 63.69
CA GLU A 344 -203.32 18.58 63.52
C GLU A 344 -202.04 19.47 63.38
N ARG A 345 -202.11 20.54 62.58
CA ARG A 345 -201.30 21.81 62.64
C ARG A 345 -199.83 21.95 62.08
N ASP A 346 -199.74 22.32 60.80
CA ASP A 346 -198.96 23.42 60.14
C ASP A 346 -197.41 23.67 60.20
N ALA A 347 -196.83 23.86 59.00
CA ALA A 347 -195.93 24.95 58.48
C ALA A 347 -194.36 25.06 58.67
N ALA A 348 -193.69 25.54 57.57
CA ALA A 348 -192.40 26.30 57.41
C ALA A 348 -191.00 25.63 57.70
N GLU A 349 -189.79 26.08 57.25
CA GLU A 349 -189.26 26.82 56.04
C GLU A 349 -187.67 26.89 55.98
N THR A 350 -187.04 26.94 54.77
CA THR A 350 -185.62 27.22 54.22
C THR A 350 -184.26 27.31 55.02
N VAL A 351 -183.08 27.21 54.30
CA VAL A 351 -181.80 28.07 54.33
C VAL A 351 -180.43 27.43 53.79
N PRO A 352 -179.42 28.15 53.17
CA PRO A 352 -178.09 27.64 52.61
C PRO A 352 -176.74 28.48 52.86
N ALA A 353 -175.50 28.08 52.38
CA ALA A 353 -174.18 28.88 52.32
C ALA A 353 -172.93 28.28 51.51
N THR A 354 -171.76 28.99 51.33
CA THR A 354 -170.52 28.73 50.44
C THR A 354 -169.09 28.77 51.15
N ASP A 355 -167.80 28.91 50.64
CA ASP A 355 -167.06 29.36 49.37
C ASP A 355 -165.46 29.07 49.31
N ALA A 356 -164.65 29.61 48.32
CA ALA A 356 -163.13 29.84 48.22
C ALA A 356 -162.07 28.73 47.78
N GLU A 357 -160.74 28.86 47.38
CA GLU A 357 -159.76 29.85 46.73
C GLU A 357 -158.33 29.23 46.26
N PRO A 358 -157.38 29.91 45.49
CA PRO A 358 -156.13 29.33 44.81
C PRO A 358 -154.73 30.11 44.72
N ALA A 359 -153.55 29.53 44.28
CA ALA A 359 -152.21 30.22 43.96
C ALA A 359 -151.07 29.44 43.14
N SER A 360 -149.91 30.07 42.72
CA SER A 360 -148.96 29.66 41.58
C SER A 360 -147.36 29.63 41.73
N PRO A 361 -146.47 30.23 40.85
CA PRO A 361 -145.52 29.65 39.80
C PRO A 361 -143.94 29.83 40.04
N THR A 362 -142.86 29.75 39.17
CA THR A 362 -142.52 29.88 37.69
C THR A 362 -141.01 29.51 37.27
N ALA A 363 -140.65 29.45 35.95
CA ALA A 363 -139.31 29.71 35.23
C ALA A 363 -138.12 28.65 35.21
N ASP A 364 -136.99 28.65 34.40
CA ASP A 364 -136.35 29.46 33.29
C ASP A 364 -135.26 28.71 32.38
N ALA A 365 -134.32 29.35 31.60
CA ALA A 365 -133.47 28.77 30.47
C ALA A 365 -132.00 29.32 30.17
N SER A 366 -131.28 28.91 29.07
CA SER A 366 -130.00 29.55 28.52
C SER A 366 -129.47 29.10 27.10
N GLU A 367 -128.47 29.81 26.48
CA GLU A 367 -127.86 29.67 25.10
C GLU A 367 -126.38 30.25 25.02
N SER A 368 -125.51 30.44 23.97
CA SER A 368 -125.47 30.41 22.45
C SER A 368 -124.02 30.28 21.82
N LEU A 369 -123.76 30.66 20.53
CA LEU A 369 -122.51 30.56 19.67
C LEU A 369 -122.41 31.72 18.60
N PRO A 370 -121.42 31.91 17.64
CA PRO A 370 -120.21 31.17 17.14
C PRO A 370 -118.85 31.98 17.29
N PRO A 371 -117.87 32.27 16.34
CA PRO A 371 -117.79 32.43 14.84
C PRO A 371 -116.53 31.78 14.09
N LEU A 372 -116.06 32.30 12.91
CA LEU A 372 -115.09 31.69 11.93
C LEU A 372 -114.15 32.69 11.14
N LEU A 373 -113.20 32.19 10.30
CA LEU A 373 -112.07 32.96 9.65
C LEU A 373 -112.09 33.22 8.11
N ALA A 374 -112.80 32.44 7.27
CA ALA A 374 -112.52 32.30 5.82
C ALA A 374 -112.35 33.61 4.98
N GLY A 375 -111.42 33.59 4.00
CA GLY A 375 -111.10 34.70 3.09
C GLY A 375 -109.73 34.62 2.40
N VAL A 376 -109.48 35.50 1.42
CA VAL A 376 -108.15 35.72 0.77
C VAL A 376 -107.46 36.92 1.42
N TYR A 377 -106.18 36.80 1.78
CA TYR A 377 -105.39 37.82 2.49
C TYR A 377 -103.97 37.91 1.89
N ALA A 378 -103.49 39.11 1.57
CA ALA A 378 -102.20 39.29 0.90
C ALA A 378 -101.45 40.58 1.26
N ASN A 379 -100.16 40.61 0.92
CA ASN A 379 -99.33 41.80 0.83
C ASN A 379 -98.42 41.71 -0.42
N ASP A 380 -97.36 42.51 -0.49
CA ASP A 380 -96.45 42.58 -1.64
C ASP A 380 -95.44 41.40 -1.73
N SER A 381 -95.47 40.46 -0.77
CA SER A 381 -94.53 39.34 -0.68
C SER A 381 -95.19 37.98 -0.45
N VAL A 382 -96.42 37.95 0.10
CA VAL A 382 -97.15 36.71 0.40
C VAL A 382 -98.64 36.88 0.12
N GLU A 383 -99.27 35.85 -0.45
CA GLU A 383 -100.72 35.71 -0.61
C GLU A 383 -101.18 34.40 0.05
N ALA A 384 -102.19 34.48 0.90
CA ALA A 384 -102.77 33.38 1.66
C ALA A 384 -104.28 33.31 1.42
N THR A 385 -104.80 32.12 1.14
CA THR A 385 -106.24 31.88 0.93
C THR A 385 -106.73 30.87 1.95
N PHE A 386 -107.84 31.16 2.63
CA PHE A 386 -108.51 30.29 3.59
C PHE A 386 -109.94 30.02 3.13
N GLY A 387 -110.23 28.78 2.75
CA GLY A 387 -111.55 28.34 2.28
C GLY A 387 -112.57 28.15 3.41
N GLU A 388 -113.83 27.92 3.02
CA GLU A 388 -114.92 27.50 3.93
C GLU A 388 -114.92 25.98 4.19
N ASP A 389 -114.00 25.25 3.55
CA ASP A 389 -113.76 23.81 3.61
C ASP A 389 -112.55 23.43 4.49
N ASP A 390 -112.13 24.34 5.36
CA ASP A 390 -110.92 24.25 6.21
C ASP A 390 -109.61 23.99 5.45
N LEU A 391 -109.57 24.27 4.13
CA LEU A 391 -108.34 24.21 3.31
C LEU A 391 -107.70 25.60 3.13
N PHE A 392 -106.37 25.63 2.97
CA PHE A 392 -105.61 26.84 2.68
C PHE A 392 -104.62 26.65 1.52
N SER A 393 -104.31 27.75 0.83
CA SER A 393 -103.10 27.91 0.00
C SER A 393 -102.28 29.08 0.52
N LEU A 394 -100.96 28.98 0.46
CA LEU A 394 -99.99 30.01 0.82
C LEU A 394 -98.93 30.10 -0.29
N LYS A 395 -98.85 31.27 -0.93
CA LYS A 395 -97.95 31.58 -2.03
C LYS A 395 -96.97 32.67 -1.61
N ILE A 396 -95.67 32.41 -1.72
CA ILE A 396 -94.60 33.38 -1.42
C ILE A 396 -94.03 33.89 -2.75
N ALA A 397 -93.74 35.20 -2.85
CA ALA A 397 -93.10 35.80 -4.00
C ALA A 397 -91.73 35.13 -4.27
N ASP A 398 -91.51 34.71 -5.52
CA ASP A 398 -90.35 33.93 -5.98
C ASP A 398 -90.08 32.61 -5.20
N GLY A 399 -91.09 32.10 -4.48
CA GLY A 399 -91.05 30.82 -3.74
C GLY A 399 -92.10 29.81 -4.21
N PRO A 400 -92.10 28.58 -3.65
CA PRO A 400 -93.14 27.59 -3.93
C PRO A 400 -94.50 28.01 -3.35
N GLU A 401 -95.57 27.51 -3.97
CA GLU A 401 -96.93 27.57 -3.41
C GLU A 401 -97.21 26.29 -2.65
N VAL A 402 -97.68 26.41 -1.40
CA VAL A 402 -97.97 25.27 -0.51
C VAL A 402 -99.42 25.32 -0.05
N ALA A 403 -100.09 24.17 -0.07
CA ALA A 403 -101.49 24.03 0.30
C ALA A 403 -101.71 22.89 1.31
N GLY A 404 -102.75 23.00 2.12
CA GLY A 404 -103.09 22.01 3.16
C GLY A 404 -104.37 22.38 3.90
N SER A 405 -104.52 21.90 5.13
CA SER A 405 -105.63 22.20 6.04
C SER A 405 -105.29 23.28 7.08
N PHE A 406 -106.27 24.08 7.52
CA PHE A 406 -106.10 25.04 8.59
C PHE A 406 -107.15 24.89 9.70
N SER A 407 -106.89 25.52 10.85
CA SER A 407 -107.88 25.69 11.92
C SER A 407 -107.61 26.99 12.69
N PHE A 408 -108.65 27.76 13.01
CA PHE A 408 -108.53 29.01 13.78
C PHE A 408 -109.54 29.07 14.92
N ASP A 409 -109.06 29.35 16.14
CA ASP A 409 -109.88 29.44 17.37
C ASP A 409 -110.22 30.88 17.80
N GLY A 410 -109.89 31.88 16.97
CA GLY A 410 -109.97 33.30 17.29
C GLY A 410 -108.67 33.92 17.79
N THR A 411 -107.64 33.13 18.12
CA THR A 411 -106.33 33.60 18.64
C THR A 411 -105.14 32.84 18.04
N LEU A 412 -105.30 31.57 17.67
CA LEU A 412 -104.27 30.69 17.13
C LEU A 412 -104.70 30.15 15.76
N LEU A 413 -103.89 30.43 14.74
CA LEU A 413 -104.03 29.87 13.41
C LEU A 413 -103.03 28.72 13.26
N ARG A 414 -103.53 27.49 13.09
CA ARG A 414 -102.71 26.32 12.79
C ARG A 414 -102.88 25.95 11.32
N LEU A 415 -101.77 25.73 10.64
CA LEU A 415 -101.66 25.28 9.24
C LEU A 415 -101.01 23.89 9.26
N SER A 416 -101.61 22.89 8.63
CA SER A 416 -101.19 21.48 8.75
C SER A 416 -101.63 20.63 7.55
N GLY A 417 -101.09 19.42 7.38
CA GLY A 417 -101.46 18.57 6.24
C GLY A 417 -101.00 19.13 4.89
N VAL A 418 -99.84 19.78 4.87
CA VAL A 418 -99.14 20.18 3.64
C VAL A 418 -98.30 19.00 3.17
N GLU A 419 -98.38 18.66 1.90
CA GLU A 419 -97.59 17.60 1.26
C GLU A 419 -96.70 18.17 0.14
N GLY A 420 -95.56 17.53 -0.13
CA GLY A 420 -94.62 17.96 -1.17
C GLY A 420 -93.52 18.91 -0.70
N GLU A 421 -92.99 19.71 -1.63
CA GLU A 421 -91.82 20.56 -1.41
C GLU A 421 -92.16 21.75 -0.50
N GLY A 422 -91.62 21.74 0.73
CA GLY A 422 -91.97 22.68 1.81
C GLY A 422 -92.73 22.05 2.98
N ALA A 423 -93.24 20.82 2.86
CA ALA A 423 -94.00 20.13 3.90
C ALA A 423 -93.27 20.03 5.26
N ALA A 424 -91.93 19.95 5.25
CA ALA A 424 -91.10 19.87 6.46
C ALA A 424 -91.17 21.12 7.37
N ALA A 425 -91.72 22.25 6.90
CA ALA A 425 -91.98 23.42 7.71
C ALA A 425 -93.31 23.32 8.50
N PHE A 426 -94.19 22.39 8.14
CA PHE A 426 -95.55 22.23 8.70
C PHE A 426 -95.63 21.01 9.64
N PRO A 427 -96.51 21.01 10.66
CA PRO A 427 -97.54 22.02 10.94
C PRO A 427 -96.99 23.31 11.58
N ILE A 428 -97.42 24.45 11.03
CA ILE A 428 -97.12 25.78 11.57
C ILE A 428 -98.27 26.21 12.48
N THR A 429 -97.96 26.79 13.64
CA THR A 429 -98.94 27.48 14.48
C THR A 429 -98.53 28.93 14.69
N CYS A 430 -99.33 29.86 14.20
CA CYS A 430 -99.20 31.29 14.41
C CYS A 430 -100.17 31.75 15.51
N ARG A 431 -99.80 32.79 16.26
CA ARG A 431 -100.80 33.61 16.95
C ARG A 431 -101.32 34.61 15.91
N GLY A 432 -102.62 34.56 15.63
CA GLY A 432 -103.26 35.38 14.62
C GLY A 432 -104.29 36.31 15.26
N THR A 433 -104.27 37.59 14.90
CA THR A 433 -105.34 38.54 15.23
C THR A 433 -105.97 39.03 13.94
N LEU A 434 -107.27 38.79 13.78
CA LEU A 434 -108.08 39.35 12.70
C LEU A 434 -108.80 40.60 13.21
N THR A 435 -108.61 41.73 12.55
CA THR A 435 -109.35 42.98 12.82
C THR A 435 -109.84 43.57 11.51
N ASP A 436 -111.16 43.72 11.39
CA ASP A 436 -111.90 44.12 10.18
C ASP A 436 -111.48 43.31 8.94
N GLU A 437 -110.51 43.82 8.17
CA GLU A 437 -110.01 43.22 6.93
C GLU A 437 -108.49 42.97 6.96
N THR A 438 -107.83 42.98 8.12
CA THR A 438 -106.39 42.68 8.24
C THR A 438 -106.13 41.51 9.20
N LEU A 439 -105.34 40.54 8.74
CA LEU A 439 -104.83 39.41 9.52
C LEU A 439 -103.35 39.66 9.85
N SER A 440 -103.04 39.83 11.12
CA SER A 440 -101.66 40.00 11.61
C SER A 440 -101.16 38.71 12.25
N LEU A 441 -99.99 38.22 11.83
CA LEU A 441 -99.41 36.94 12.28
C LEU A 441 -98.19 37.15 13.18
N MET A 442 -98.14 36.43 14.30
CA MET A 442 -97.06 36.47 15.28
C MET A 442 -96.54 35.06 15.58
N ALA A 443 -95.23 34.96 15.86
CA ALA A 443 -94.62 33.69 16.27
C ALA A 443 -95.26 33.16 17.57
N TYR A 444 -95.55 31.86 17.62
CA TYR A 444 -96.18 31.23 18.77
C TYR A 444 -95.37 30.02 19.24
N LYS A 445 -94.77 30.14 20.44
CA LYS A 445 -93.91 29.12 21.06
C LYS A 445 -92.82 28.55 20.13
N GLY A 446 -92.20 29.41 19.32
CA GLY A 446 -91.16 29.04 18.35
C GLY A 446 -91.66 28.58 16.98
N SER A 447 -92.96 28.35 16.81
CA SER A 447 -93.57 28.13 15.50
C SER A 447 -93.93 29.45 14.80
N CYS A 448 -94.20 29.40 13.50
CA CYS A 448 -94.55 30.53 12.64
C CYS A 448 -93.47 31.61 12.47
N MET A 449 -92.21 31.34 12.82
CA MET A 449 -91.12 32.34 12.72
C MET A 449 -90.92 32.93 11.31
N ALA A 450 -91.15 32.16 10.25
CA ALA A 450 -91.02 32.63 8.86
C ALA A 450 -92.15 33.57 8.39
N LEU A 451 -93.29 33.62 9.11
CA LEU A 451 -94.46 34.45 8.79
C LEU A 451 -94.75 35.49 9.88
N ALA A 452 -93.93 35.53 10.94
CA ALA A 452 -94.14 36.39 12.10
C ALA A 452 -93.78 37.85 11.81
N GLY A 453 -94.67 38.77 12.21
CA GLY A 453 -94.54 40.19 11.92
C GLY A 453 -95.12 40.58 10.56
N MET A 454 -95.73 39.65 9.81
CA MET A 454 -96.48 39.99 8.60
C MET A 454 -97.90 40.45 8.94
N GLU A 455 -98.33 41.51 8.25
CA GLU A 455 -99.73 41.89 8.11
C GLU A 455 -100.18 41.53 6.68
N LEU A 456 -101.33 40.87 6.58
CA LEU A 456 -101.96 40.48 5.31
C LEU A 456 -103.35 41.11 5.26
N LYS A 457 -103.63 41.89 4.20
CA LYS A 457 -104.93 42.55 4.01
C LYS A 457 -105.83 41.70 3.14
N ARG A 458 -107.12 41.63 3.51
CA ARG A 458 -108.15 40.93 2.75
C ARG A 458 -108.23 41.54 1.33
N ARG A 459 -108.37 40.69 0.32
CA ARG A 459 -108.57 41.07 -1.09
C ARG A 459 -109.98 40.70 -1.57
#